data_AF-A0AAX4JGB9-F1
#
_entry.id   AF-A0AAX4JGB9-F1
#
_cell.length_a   1.000
_cell.length_b   1.000
_cell.length_c   1.000
_cell.angle_alpha   90.00
_cell.angle_beta   90.00
_cell.angle_gamma   90.00
#
_symmetry.space_group_name_H-M   'P 1'
#
loop_
_entity.id
_entity.type
_entity.pdbx_description
1 polymer ?
#
loop_
_entity_poly.entity_id
_entity_poly.type
_entity_poly.pdbx_seq_one_letter_code
_entity_poly.pdbx_strand_id
1 'polypeptide(L)'
;MLSLDQIEKSILFMDDTYDANFGEWIRNEDNCRIIAFNMKKYLDKYPVSNMIVVIKWIVKDWTLKSIIIFTKKMLFEDIININNIKIVSGLIHTWNPLFISEFILATTKYFSSEEKLRILKILLESFEDKKLNEIFLHLDNKLESGIKKDLVDKNGSMRRKRNKRSRSIIEAYNIS
;
A
#
# COMPACT_ATOMS: atom_id res chain seq x y z
N MET A 1 11.69 -14.52 -6.11
CA MET A 1 10.96 -13.33 -5.65
C MET A 1 11.94 -12.46 -4.88
N LEU A 2 11.87 -11.14 -5.04
CA LEU A 2 12.73 -10.20 -4.29
C LEU A 2 12.42 -10.30 -2.79
N SER A 3 13.45 -10.40 -1.95
CA SER A 3 13.33 -10.38 -0.48
C SER A 3 13.94 -9.10 0.14
N LEU A 4 13.59 -8.79 1.39
CA LEU A 4 14.17 -7.66 2.11
C LEU A 4 15.69 -7.80 2.28
N ASP A 5 16.18 -9.01 2.59
CA ASP A 5 17.62 -9.30 2.73
C ASP A 5 18.40 -9.09 1.42
N GLN A 6 17.79 -9.43 0.28
CA GLN A 6 18.40 -9.16 -1.03
C GLN A 6 18.50 -7.66 -1.31
N ILE A 7 17.49 -6.87 -0.94
CA ILE A 7 17.52 -5.41 -1.08
C ILE A 7 18.62 -4.83 -0.19
N GLU A 8 18.65 -5.23 1.09
CA GLU A 8 19.64 -4.75 2.06
C GLU A 8 21.07 -5.02 1.59
N LYS A 9 21.37 -6.25 1.19
CA LYS A 9 22.70 -6.62 0.69
C LYS A 9 23.09 -5.86 -0.57
N SER A 10 22.13 -5.64 -1.48
CA SER A 10 22.39 -4.89 -2.71
C SER A 10 22.67 -3.42 -2.43
N ILE A 11 21.97 -2.81 -1.47
CA ILE A 11 22.19 -1.40 -1.08
C ILE A 11 23.52 -1.25 -0.35
N LEU A 12 23.83 -2.12 0.61
CA LEU A 12 25.13 -2.11 1.30
C LEU A 12 26.30 -2.28 0.33
N PHE A 13 26.15 -3.14 -0.68
CA PHE A 13 27.16 -3.29 -1.72
C PHE A 13 27.33 -2.01 -2.55
N MET A 14 26.24 -1.29 -2.88
CA MET A 14 26.31 -0.02 -3.59
C MET A 14 26.95 1.08 -2.73
N ASP A 15 26.56 1.18 -1.47
CA ASP A 15 27.10 2.15 -0.52
C ASP A 15 28.62 1.97 -0.37
N ASP A 16 29.09 0.73 -0.23
CA ASP A 16 30.53 0.39 -0.18
C ASP A 16 31.27 0.68 -1.50
N THR A 17 30.67 0.30 -2.63
CA THR A 17 31.29 0.48 -3.97
C THR A 17 31.48 1.95 -4.33
N TYR A 18 30.54 2.81 -3.91
CA TYR A 18 30.51 4.22 -4.30
C TYR A 18 30.88 5.19 -3.18
N ASP A 19 31.29 4.70 -2.01
CA ASP A 19 31.55 5.49 -0.79
C ASP A 19 30.41 6.49 -0.52
N ALA A 20 29.20 5.94 -0.45
CA ALA A 20 27.94 6.70 -0.39
C ALA A 20 27.00 6.14 0.69
N ASN A 21 25.92 6.89 0.98
CA ASN A 21 24.90 6.52 1.96
C ASN A 21 23.51 6.46 1.31
N PHE A 22 23.36 5.74 0.19
CA PHE A 22 22.09 5.60 -0.52
C PHE A 22 21.03 4.94 0.36
N GLY A 23 21.40 3.93 1.14
CA GLY A 23 20.47 3.23 2.01
C GLY A 23 19.81 4.15 3.04
N GLU A 24 20.63 4.93 3.75
CA GLU A 24 20.16 5.92 4.72
C GLU A 24 19.33 7.01 4.05
N TRP A 25 19.80 7.52 2.90
CA TRP A 25 19.11 8.59 2.19
C TRP A 25 17.72 8.19 1.68
N ILE A 26 17.59 6.97 1.11
CA ILE A 26 16.31 6.43 0.62
C ILE A 26 15.38 6.10 1.80
N ARG A 27 15.91 5.71 2.96
CA ARG A 27 15.11 5.40 4.15
C ARG A 27 14.89 6.60 5.07
N ASN A 28 15.34 7.80 4.72
CA ASN A 28 15.03 9.01 5.46
C ASN A 28 13.62 9.53 5.09
N GLU A 29 12.72 9.58 6.06
CA GLU A 29 11.32 10.00 5.82
C GLU A 29 11.17 11.47 5.42
N ASP A 30 12.14 12.34 5.72
CA ASP A 30 12.15 13.73 5.25
C ASP A 30 12.24 13.81 3.72
N ASN A 31 12.84 12.78 3.10
CA ASN A 31 12.98 12.68 1.65
C ASN A 31 11.73 12.07 0.96
N CYS A 32 10.68 11.70 1.72
CA CYS A 32 9.56 10.91 1.22
C CYS A 32 8.93 11.43 -0.08
N ARG A 33 8.82 12.76 -0.25
CA ARG A 33 8.27 13.38 -1.47
C ARG A 33 9.18 13.16 -2.69
N ILE A 34 10.48 13.36 -2.52
CA ILE A 34 11.47 13.23 -3.60
C ILE A 34 11.60 11.77 -4.00
N ILE A 35 11.63 10.86 -3.03
CA ILE A 35 11.68 9.42 -3.28
C ILE A 35 10.42 8.98 -4.01
N ALA A 36 9.22 9.36 -3.53
CA ALA A 36 7.95 9.01 -4.17
C ALA A 36 7.88 9.47 -5.62
N PHE A 37 8.29 10.72 -5.90
CA PHE A 37 8.33 11.27 -7.25
C PHE A 37 9.24 10.45 -8.17
N ASN A 38 10.45 10.12 -7.71
CA ASN A 38 11.41 9.34 -8.48
C ASN A 38 11.00 7.89 -8.66
N MET A 39 10.32 7.29 -7.68
CA MET A 39 9.89 5.89 -7.73
C MET A 39 8.75 5.65 -8.71
N LYS A 40 7.92 6.67 -8.97
CA LYS A 40 6.75 6.60 -9.85
C LYS A 40 7.07 6.01 -11.23
N LYS A 41 8.22 6.37 -11.81
CA LYS A 41 8.67 5.91 -13.14
C LYS A 41 8.97 4.41 -13.23
N TYR A 42 8.96 3.69 -12.11
CA TYR A 42 9.24 2.26 -12.04
C TYR A 42 7.99 1.39 -11.78
N LEU A 43 6.83 2.00 -11.50
CA LEU A 43 5.60 1.28 -11.14
C LEU A 43 5.20 0.23 -12.18
N ASP A 44 5.30 0.57 -13.46
CA ASP A 44 4.92 -0.31 -14.57
C ASP A 44 6.11 -1.12 -15.12
N LYS A 45 7.32 -0.90 -14.61
CA LYS A 45 8.54 -1.59 -15.06
C LYS A 45 8.81 -2.88 -14.30
N TYR A 46 8.24 -3.02 -13.11
CA TYR A 46 8.48 -4.16 -12.23
C TYR A 46 7.18 -4.84 -11.82
N PRO A 47 7.21 -6.14 -11.50
CA PRO A 47 6.06 -6.84 -10.96
C PRO A 47 5.54 -6.17 -9.67
N VAL A 48 4.22 -6.12 -9.51
CA VAL A 48 3.54 -5.59 -8.32
C VAL A 48 4.11 -6.16 -7.02
N SER A 49 4.42 -7.47 -6.98
CA SER A 49 5.01 -8.13 -5.81
C SER A 49 6.35 -7.49 -5.41
N ASN A 50 7.21 -7.18 -6.38
CA ASN A 50 8.51 -6.58 -6.10
C ASN A 50 8.35 -5.13 -5.63
N MET A 51 7.42 -4.38 -6.23
CA MET A 51 7.12 -3.01 -5.79
C MET A 51 6.64 -2.98 -4.34
N ILE A 52 5.81 -3.94 -3.93
CA ILE A 52 5.37 -4.07 -2.53
C ILE A 52 6.56 -4.29 -1.60
N VAL A 53 7.46 -5.23 -1.93
CA VAL A 53 8.64 -5.53 -1.10
C VAL A 53 9.55 -4.30 -0.98
N VAL A 54 9.84 -3.63 -2.10
CA VAL A 54 10.67 -2.43 -2.11
C VAL A 54 10.04 -1.31 -1.29
N ILE A 55 8.75 -1.01 -1.49
CA ILE A 55 8.09 0.06 -0.72
C ILE A 55 8.07 -0.27 0.77
N LYS A 56 7.81 -1.53 1.15
CA LYS A 56 7.88 -1.95 2.57
C LYS A 56 9.28 -1.78 3.16
N TRP A 57 10.33 -2.07 2.38
CA TRP A 57 11.71 -1.83 2.80
C TRP A 57 11.99 -0.34 3.01
N ILE A 58 11.59 0.51 2.05
CA ILE A 58 11.82 1.97 2.10
C ILE A 58 11.15 2.59 3.32
N VAL A 59 9.85 2.31 3.50
CA VAL A 59 9.03 2.96 4.53
C VAL A 59 9.11 2.29 5.90
N LYS A 60 10.01 1.31 6.05
CA LYS A 60 10.21 0.62 7.32
C LYS A 60 10.63 1.64 8.38
N ASP A 61 9.91 1.64 9.49
CA ASP A 61 10.06 2.55 10.64
C ASP A 61 9.62 4.00 10.40
N TRP A 62 9.01 4.32 9.24
CA TRP A 62 8.48 5.65 8.97
C TRP A 62 7.20 5.94 9.75
N THR A 63 6.94 7.23 10.00
CA THR A 63 5.67 7.67 10.56
C THR A 63 4.54 7.47 9.54
N LEU A 64 3.32 7.20 10.03
CA LEU A 64 2.14 7.08 9.17
C LEU A 64 1.93 8.33 8.28
N LYS A 65 2.26 9.52 8.81
CA LYS A 65 2.19 10.79 8.08
C LYS A 65 3.07 10.76 6.82
N SER A 66 4.33 10.34 6.96
CA SER A 66 5.27 10.23 5.84
C SER A 66 4.83 9.18 4.83
N ILE A 67 4.31 8.03 5.28
CA ILE A 67 3.80 6.98 4.39
C ILE A 67 2.58 7.45 3.59
N ILE A 68 1.68 8.24 4.20
CA ILE A 68 0.53 8.86 3.50
C ILE A 68 1.03 9.81 2.42
N ILE A 69 1.99 10.69 2.74
CA ILE A 69 2.57 11.64 1.76
C ILE A 69 3.22 10.90 0.60
N PHE A 70 4.06 9.91 0.92
CA PHE A 70 4.75 9.07 -0.05
C PHE A 70 3.76 8.37 -0.98
N THR A 71 2.78 7.67 -0.41
CA THR A 71 1.80 6.88 -1.16
C THR A 71 0.93 7.78 -2.03
N LYS A 72 0.49 8.94 -1.53
CA LYS A 72 -0.27 9.90 -2.33
C LYS A 72 0.51 10.35 -3.56
N LYS A 73 1.74 10.82 -3.36
CA LYS A 73 2.62 11.34 -4.42
C LYS A 73 2.95 10.27 -5.46
N MET A 74 3.23 9.04 -5.00
CA MET A 74 3.64 7.94 -5.86
C MET A 74 2.47 7.29 -6.60
N LEU A 75 1.34 7.03 -5.93
CA LEU A 75 0.31 6.09 -6.40
C LEU A 75 -1.06 6.72 -6.70
N PHE A 76 -1.35 7.91 -6.16
CA PHE A 76 -2.70 8.51 -6.18
C PHE A 76 -2.80 9.90 -6.80
N GLU A 77 -1.69 10.59 -7.09
CA GLU A 77 -1.72 11.95 -7.67
C GLU A 77 -2.05 11.98 -9.17
N ASP A 78 -1.75 10.90 -9.90
CA ASP A 78 -2.05 10.77 -11.34
C ASP A 78 -3.18 9.75 -11.58
N ILE A 79 -3.21 9.12 -12.76
CA ILE A 79 -4.17 8.09 -13.13
C ILE A 79 -4.01 6.86 -12.21
N ILE A 80 -5.04 6.61 -11.41
CA ILE A 80 -5.09 5.46 -10.50
C ILE A 80 -5.49 4.22 -11.29
N ASN A 81 -4.55 3.28 -11.42
CA ASN A 81 -4.80 1.98 -12.02
C ASN A 81 -4.93 0.86 -10.96
N ILE A 82 -5.32 -0.34 -11.41
CA ILE A 82 -5.52 -1.49 -10.53
C ILE A 82 -4.22 -1.93 -9.84
N ASN A 83 -3.08 -1.81 -10.53
CA ASN A 83 -1.78 -2.18 -9.97
C ASN A 83 -1.39 -1.26 -8.82
N ASN A 84 -1.63 0.05 -8.94
CA ASN A 84 -1.39 1.01 -7.87
C ASN A 84 -2.17 0.62 -6.61
N ILE A 85 -3.45 0.31 -6.74
CA ILE A 85 -4.30 -0.08 -5.60
C ILE A 85 -3.83 -1.42 -5.00
N LYS A 86 -3.40 -2.38 -5.83
CA LYS A 86 -2.83 -3.66 -5.36
C LYS A 86 -1.51 -3.48 -4.62
N ILE A 87 -0.67 -2.53 -5.02
CA ILE A 87 0.56 -2.17 -4.33
C ILE A 87 0.22 -1.62 -2.94
N VAL A 88 -0.72 -0.68 -2.86
CA VAL A 88 -1.18 -0.14 -1.58
C VAL A 88 -1.78 -1.24 -0.70
N SER A 89 -2.64 -2.10 -1.26
CA SER A 89 -3.22 -3.24 -0.54
C SER A 89 -2.15 -4.13 0.09
N GLY A 90 -1.08 -4.44 -0.66
CA GLY A 90 0.05 -5.22 -0.18
C GLY A 90 0.87 -4.51 0.89
N LEU A 91 1.09 -3.20 0.75
CA LEU A 91 1.80 -2.36 1.72
C LEU A 91 1.12 -2.41 3.09
N ILE A 92 -0.20 -2.19 3.13
CA ILE A 92 -0.97 -2.07 4.37
C ILE A 92 -1.47 -3.42 4.91
N HIS A 93 -1.18 -4.52 4.22
CA HIS A 93 -1.81 -5.83 4.49
C HIS A 93 -1.57 -6.33 5.92
N THR A 94 -0.37 -6.16 6.45
CA THR A 94 0.04 -6.63 7.78
C THR A 94 -0.22 -5.61 8.90
N TRP A 95 -0.64 -4.39 8.56
CA TRP A 95 -0.80 -3.31 9.55
C TRP A 95 -1.97 -3.55 10.50
N ASN A 96 -1.95 -2.86 11.65
CA ASN A 96 -3.08 -2.82 12.57
C ASN A 96 -4.32 -2.17 11.88
N PRO A 97 -5.54 -2.70 12.09
CA PRO A 97 -6.79 -2.14 11.53
C PRO A 97 -6.98 -0.64 11.75
N LEU A 98 -6.62 -0.11 12.93
CA LEU A 98 -6.72 1.32 13.22
C LEU A 98 -5.84 2.15 12.27
N PHE A 99 -4.59 1.73 12.06
CA PHE A 99 -3.69 2.42 11.13
C PHE A 99 -4.18 2.32 9.68
N ILE A 100 -4.74 1.18 9.29
CA ILE A 100 -5.34 1.01 7.96
C ILE A 100 -6.49 2.00 7.76
N SER A 101 -7.37 2.13 8.74
CA SER A 101 -8.53 3.03 8.67
C SER A 101 -8.11 4.50 8.58
N GLU A 102 -7.16 4.94 9.40
CA GLU A 102 -6.61 6.31 9.33
C GLU A 102 -5.89 6.57 8.00
N PHE A 103 -5.12 5.59 7.50
CA PHE A 103 -4.49 5.66 6.20
C PHE A 103 -5.51 5.81 5.06
N ILE A 104 -6.57 4.99 5.08
CA ILE A 104 -7.66 5.05 4.10
C ILE A 104 -8.29 6.44 4.10
N LEU A 105 -8.72 6.93 5.27
CA LEU A 105 -9.39 8.23 5.37
C LEU A 105 -8.50 9.36 4.85
N ALA A 106 -7.21 9.35 5.22
CA ALA A 106 -6.27 10.36 4.82
C ALA A 106 -5.97 10.30 3.31
N THR A 107 -5.78 9.10 2.75
CA THR A 107 -5.43 8.91 1.34
C THR A 107 -6.60 9.14 0.40
N THR A 108 -7.82 8.82 0.83
CA THR A 108 -9.00 8.91 -0.03
C THR A 108 -9.84 10.17 0.16
N LYS A 109 -9.42 11.11 1.02
CA LYS A 109 -10.17 12.31 1.39
C LYS A 109 -10.71 13.11 0.20
N TYR A 110 -9.94 13.22 -0.87
CA TYR A 110 -10.22 14.10 -2.02
C TYR A 110 -10.87 13.39 -3.21
N PHE A 111 -11.10 12.08 -3.14
CA PHE A 111 -11.81 11.36 -4.18
C PHE A 111 -13.32 11.59 -4.08
N SER A 112 -14.02 11.43 -5.19
CA SER A 112 -15.48 11.31 -5.21
C SER A 112 -15.95 10.01 -4.52
N SER A 113 -17.21 9.94 -4.10
CA SER A 113 -17.76 8.75 -3.44
C SER A 113 -17.66 7.49 -4.31
N GLU A 114 -17.80 7.63 -5.64
CA GLU A 114 -17.66 6.53 -6.60
C GLU A 114 -16.21 6.02 -6.69
N GLU A 115 -15.25 6.93 -6.80
CA GLU A 115 -13.81 6.60 -6.82
C GLU A 115 -13.37 5.95 -5.50
N LYS A 116 -13.78 6.52 -4.36
CA LYS A 116 -13.54 5.93 -3.03
C LYS A 116 -14.05 4.49 -3.00
N LEU A 117 -15.29 4.26 -3.41
CA LEU A 117 -15.89 2.93 -3.40
C LEU A 117 -15.12 1.95 -4.29
N ARG A 118 -14.71 2.38 -5.49
CA ARG A 118 -13.90 1.57 -6.40
C ARG A 118 -12.54 1.21 -5.81
N ILE A 119 -11.84 2.19 -5.23
CA ILE A 119 -10.53 2.00 -4.60
C ILE A 119 -10.66 1.03 -3.42
N LEU A 120 -11.60 1.28 -2.51
CA LEU A 120 -11.79 0.48 -1.30
C LEU A 120 -12.12 -0.98 -1.59
N LYS A 121 -12.94 -1.26 -2.61
CA LYS A 121 -13.24 -2.65 -3.02
C LYS A 121 -12.00 -3.43 -3.39
N ILE A 122 -11.11 -2.84 -4.18
CA ILE A 122 -9.88 -3.50 -4.63
C ILE A 122 -8.86 -3.55 -3.49
N LEU A 123 -8.73 -2.45 -2.74
CA LEU A 123 -7.78 -2.31 -1.63
C LEU A 123 -8.04 -3.36 -0.54
N LEU A 124 -9.32 -3.59 -0.22
CA LEU A 124 -9.75 -4.44 0.89
C LEU A 124 -10.06 -5.90 0.48
N GLU A 125 -10.05 -6.22 -0.82
CA GLU A 125 -10.34 -7.58 -1.35
C GLU A 125 -9.45 -8.67 -0.72
N SER A 126 -8.25 -8.30 -0.25
CA SER A 126 -7.25 -9.22 0.26
C SER A 126 -7.36 -9.59 1.72
N PHE A 127 -8.15 -8.84 2.48
CA PHE A 127 -8.21 -9.00 3.93
C PHE A 127 -9.17 -10.12 4.32
N GLU A 128 -8.90 -10.70 5.49
CA GLU A 128 -9.79 -11.68 6.11
C GLU A 128 -10.99 -10.98 6.77
N ASP A 129 -12.13 -11.68 6.84
CA ASP A 129 -13.41 -11.13 7.31
C ASP A 129 -13.29 -10.50 8.70
N LYS A 130 -12.56 -11.15 9.62
CA LYS A 130 -12.31 -10.61 10.97
C LYS A 130 -11.63 -9.24 10.91
N LYS A 131 -10.54 -9.15 10.15
CA LYS A 131 -9.75 -7.91 10.00
C LYS A 131 -10.54 -6.82 9.28
N LEU A 132 -11.33 -7.20 8.26
CA LEU A 132 -12.24 -6.29 7.58
C LEU A 132 -13.26 -5.67 8.52
N ASN A 133 -13.89 -6.49 9.38
CA ASN A 133 -14.84 -6.00 10.36
C ASN A 133 -14.20 -4.99 11.32
N GLU A 134 -12.99 -5.27 11.81
CA GLU A 134 -12.24 -4.33 12.66
C GLU A 134 -11.92 -3.02 11.93
N ILE A 135 -11.49 -3.08 10.66
CA ILE A 135 -11.27 -1.89 9.82
C ILE A 135 -12.57 -1.09 9.69
N PHE A 136 -13.70 -1.74 9.38
CA PHE A 136 -14.99 -1.08 9.20
C PHE A 136 -15.54 -0.48 10.49
N LEU A 137 -15.27 -1.08 11.66
CA LEU A 137 -15.60 -0.49 12.95
C LEU A 137 -14.83 0.83 13.17
N HIS A 138 -13.55 0.89 12.81
CA HIS A 138 -12.77 2.12 12.92
C HIS A 138 -13.13 3.19 11.87
N LEU A 139 -13.64 2.77 10.71
CA LEU A 139 -14.18 3.66 9.68
C LEU A 139 -15.60 4.12 10.02
N ASP A 140 -16.25 3.53 11.03
CA ASP A 140 -17.63 3.85 11.36
C ASP A 140 -17.78 5.32 11.74
N ASN A 141 -18.84 5.95 11.26
CA ASN A 141 -19.12 7.39 11.36
C ASN A 141 -18.08 8.34 10.71
N LYS A 142 -16.95 7.83 10.19
CA LYS A 142 -15.91 8.61 9.50
C LYS A 142 -16.01 8.51 7.96
N LEU A 143 -16.67 7.47 7.46
CA LEU A 143 -16.96 7.27 6.05
C LEU A 143 -18.42 7.65 5.73
N GLU A 144 -18.66 8.18 4.54
CA GLU A 144 -20.02 8.47 4.06
C GLU A 144 -20.91 7.21 4.11
N SER A 145 -22.11 7.35 4.67
CA SER A 145 -23.02 6.22 4.97
C SER A 145 -23.40 5.38 3.74
N GLY A 146 -23.46 5.99 2.55
CA GLY A 146 -23.71 5.30 1.27
C GLY A 146 -22.59 4.36 0.85
N ILE A 147 -21.33 4.76 1.05
CA ILE A 147 -20.16 3.93 0.68
C ILE A 147 -20.07 2.70 1.58
N LYS A 148 -20.39 2.85 2.87
CA LYS A 148 -20.37 1.74 3.85
C LYS A 148 -21.36 0.64 3.49
N LYS A 149 -22.62 0.99 3.19
CA LYS A 149 -23.65 0.02 2.79
C LYS A 149 -23.21 -0.77 1.56
N ASP A 150 -22.69 -0.08 0.55
CA ASP A 150 -22.20 -0.70 -0.68
C ASP A 150 -20.99 -1.63 -0.49
N LEU A 151 -20.14 -1.37 0.51
CA LEU A 151 -19.01 -2.25 0.85
C LEU A 151 -19.48 -3.49 1.61
N VAL A 152 -20.41 -3.34 2.56
CA VAL A 152 -20.95 -4.47 3.35
C VAL A 152 -21.79 -5.41 2.48
N ASP A 153 -22.69 -4.86 1.66
CA ASP A 153 -23.58 -5.64 0.79
C ASP A 153 -22.81 -6.40 -0.30
N LYS A 154 -21.72 -5.82 -0.81
CA LYS A 154 -20.88 -6.45 -1.84
C LYS A 154 -19.82 -7.40 -1.28
N ASN A 155 -19.44 -7.30 0.00
CA ASN A 155 -18.61 -8.33 0.63
C ASN A 155 -19.31 -9.70 0.64
N GLY A 156 -20.64 -9.73 0.82
CA GLY A 156 -21.44 -10.95 0.72
C GLY A 156 -21.37 -11.62 -0.66
N SER A 157 -21.22 -10.85 -1.75
CA SER A 157 -21.13 -11.36 -3.13
C SER A 157 -19.69 -11.57 -3.64
N MET A 158 -18.71 -10.81 -3.11
CA MET A 158 -17.27 -11.03 -3.36
C MET A 158 -16.78 -12.39 -2.85
N ARG A 159 -17.48 -12.99 -1.87
CA ARG A 159 -17.27 -14.36 -1.35
C ARG A 159 -17.10 -15.44 -2.43
N ARG A 160 -17.66 -15.27 -3.64
CA ARG A 160 -17.63 -16.27 -4.71
C ARG A 160 -16.55 -16.08 -5.78
N LYS A 161 -15.81 -14.97 -5.77
CA LYS A 161 -14.82 -14.61 -6.80
C LYS A 161 -13.49 -14.11 -6.20
N ARG A 162 -12.96 -14.73 -5.14
CA ARG A 162 -11.56 -14.50 -4.76
C ARG A 162 -10.68 -14.97 -5.92
N ASN A 163 -10.15 -14.03 -6.69
CA ASN A 163 -9.23 -14.33 -7.78
C ASN A 163 -8.05 -15.12 -7.22
N LYS A 164 -7.67 -16.24 -7.86
CA LYS A 164 -6.47 -17.00 -7.50
C LYS A 164 -5.26 -16.07 -7.65
N ARG A 165 -4.67 -15.66 -6.53
CA ARG A 165 -3.46 -14.84 -6.51
C ARG A 165 -2.25 -15.72 -6.74
N SER A 166 -1.22 -15.16 -7.39
CA SER A 166 0.06 -15.84 -7.50
C SER A 166 0.71 -15.97 -6.11
N ARG A 167 1.51 -17.01 -5.94
CA ARG A 167 2.31 -17.25 -4.74
C ARG A 167 3.18 -16.03 -4.36
N SER A 168 3.78 -15.38 -5.36
CA SER A 168 4.61 -14.18 -5.17
C SER A 168 3.86 -12.98 -4.58
N ILE A 169 2.57 -12.81 -4.88
CA ILE A 169 1.76 -11.74 -4.31
C ILE A 169 1.42 -12.04 -2.86
N ILE A 170 1.05 -13.29 -2.56
CA ILE A 170 0.76 -13.73 -1.19
C ILE A 170 2.00 -13.55 -0.30
N GLU A 171 3.17 -13.98 -0.79
CA GLU A 171 4.43 -13.80 -0.07
C GLU A 171 4.73 -12.32 0.14
N ALA A 172 4.61 -11.45 -0.88
CA ALA A 172 4.87 -10.01 -0.74
C ALA A 172 3.95 -9.31 0.28
N TYR A 173 2.69 -9.74 0.34
CA TYR A 173 1.69 -9.20 1.26
C TYR A 173 2.04 -9.49 2.72
N ASN A 174 2.64 -10.65 2.99
CA ASN A 174 2.93 -11.12 4.35
C ASN A 174 4.31 -10.72 4.88
N ILE A 175 5.13 -10.01 4.09
CA ILE A 175 6.38 -9.43 4.57
C ILE A 175 6.08 -8.33 5.59
N SER A 176 6.81 -8.33 6.71
CA SER A 176 6.74 -7.34 7.78
C SER A 176 8.14 -6.82 8.11
#